data_AF-A0A2E2J1U5-F1
#
_entry.id   AF-A0A2E2J1U5-F1
#
_cell.length_a   1.000
_cell.length_b   1.000
_cell.length_c   1.000
_cell.angle_alpha   90.00
_cell.angle_beta   90.00
_cell.angle_gamma   90.00
#
_symmetry.space_group_name_H-M   'P 1'
#
loop_
_entity.id
_entity.type
_entity.pdbx_description
1 polymer ?
#
loop_
_entity_poly.entity_id
_entity_poly.type
_entity_poly.pdbx_seq_one_letter_code
_entity_poly.pdbx_strand_id
1 'polypeptide(L)'
;MGIQSGIIKFTGTVGELNGYYANGKYILRKAGGGFNGEAIRTKPEMVRVRENASEFGRCSTTNKVFRLALHELLAGLPNTSLYRRLLRCFTQIKDLDTVHSRGSRRIFQGLTTPEGKELLQKFAFTPHEDPKAHLGGNWTVNWNAATLSLTSLNTARVPFPPSATHLTLTYGVLVFDYETLTGRFAMEPPVLLEQGFVETALSLPFSLPEGPGMKHLFVKLQYGQSHGHEVLPLKEKQALGLIALTH
;
A
#
# COMPACT_ATOMS: atom_id res chain seq x y z
N MET A 1 -25.66 46.28 31.65
CA MET A 1 -26.09 45.70 30.37
C MET A 1 -24.85 45.64 29.48
N GLY A 2 -24.40 44.46 29.06
CA GLY A 2 -23.19 44.32 28.24
C GLY A 2 -23.55 44.28 26.76
N ILE A 3 -22.97 45.16 25.94
CA ILE A 3 -23.09 45.13 24.48
C ILE A 3 -21.78 44.55 23.94
N GLN A 4 -21.85 43.38 23.31
CA GLN A 4 -20.68 42.78 22.67
C GLN A 4 -20.45 43.43 21.30
N SER A 5 -19.43 44.28 21.21
CA SER A 5 -18.96 44.92 19.98
C SER A 5 -17.67 44.22 19.49
N GLY A 6 -17.78 43.24 18.59
CA GLY A 6 -16.63 42.64 17.90
C GLY A 6 -16.85 41.25 17.29
N ILE A 7 -16.02 40.92 16.28
CA ILE A 7 -15.92 39.59 15.65
C ILE A 7 -15.15 38.67 16.62
N ILE A 8 -15.86 38.06 17.58
CA ILE A 8 -15.22 37.05 18.43
C ILE A 8 -14.79 35.88 17.55
N LYS A 9 -13.49 35.57 17.55
CA LYS A 9 -12.92 34.39 16.92
C LYS A 9 -12.36 33.46 17.98
N PHE A 10 -12.80 32.22 17.95
CA PHE A 10 -12.23 31.10 18.69
C PHE A 10 -12.20 29.86 17.80
N THR A 11 -11.30 28.93 18.11
CA THR A 11 -11.23 27.61 17.46
C THR A 11 -11.75 26.57 18.43
N GLY A 12 -12.70 25.76 18.00
CA GLY A 12 -13.36 24.74 18.84
C GLY A 12 -14.80 25.11 19.19
N THR A 13 -15.36 24.44 20.19
CA THR A 13 -16.76 24.63 20.63
C THR A 13 -16.81 25.45 21.91
N VAL A 14 -17.55 26.55 21.90
CA VAL A 14 -17.85 27.39 23.08
C VAL A 14 -19.37 27.55 23.16
N GLY A 15 -19.98 26.96 24.19
CA GLY A 15 -21.44 26.92 24.32
C GLY A 15 -22.11 26.29 23.10
N GLU A 16 -23.08 27.00 22.50
CA GLU A 16 -23.78 26.58 21.28
C GLU A 16 -23.07 26.95 19.99
N LEU A 17 -21.81 27.40 20.02
CA LEU A 17 -21.09 27.87 18.83
C LEU A 17 -19.82 27.05 18.60
N ASN A 18 -19.55 26.70 17.35
CA ASN A 18 -18.33 26.03 16.92
C ASN A 18 -17.63 26.88 15.85
N GLY A 19 -16.44 27.37 16.19
CA GLY A 19 -15.59 28.19 15.32
C GLY A 19 -14.44 27.37 14.75
N TYR A 20 -14.19 27.49 13.45
CA TYR A 20 -13.07 26.83 12.76
C TYR A 20 -12.70 27.56 11.46
N TYR A 21 -11.54 27.22 10.90
CA TYR A 21 -11.13 27.70 9.57
C TYR A 21 -11.42 26.63 8.52
N ALA A 22 -12.03 27.03 7.40
CA ALA A 22 -12.16 26.20 6.21
C ALA A 22 -11.74 27.01 4.99
N ASN A 23 -10.84 26.46 4.17
CA ASN A 23 -10.28 27.13 2.99
C ASN A 23 -9.77 28.56 3.30
N GLY A 24 -9.12 28.74 4.46
CA GLY A 24 -8.60 30.03 4.91
C GLY A 24 -9.64 31.04 5.42
N LYS A 25 -10.94 30.73 5.36
CA LYS A 25 -12.02 31.58 5.87
C LYS A 25 -12.47 31.11 7.25
N TYR A 26 -12.69 32.06 8.16
CA TYR A 26 -13.24 31.76 9.48
C TYR A 26 -14.75 31.47 9.37
N ILE A 27 -15.18 30.32 9.89
CA ILE A 27 -16.56 29.88 9.93
C ILE A 27 -16.99 29.76 11.39
N LEU A 28 -18.12 30.38 11.72
CA LEU A 28 -18.80 30.22 12.99
C LEU A 28 -20.17 29.61 12.73
N ARG A 29 -20.46 28.45 13.32
CA ARG A 29 -21.74 27.75 13.17
C ARG A 29 -22.31 27.36 14.53
N LYS A 30 -23.61 27.04 14.58
CA LYS A 30 -24.20 26.40 15.76
C LYS A 30 -23.52 25.05 16.00
N ALA A 31 -23.02 24.84 17.21
CA ALA A 31 -22.47 23.58 17.69
C ALA A 31 -23.57 22.51 17.67
N GLY A 32 -23.19 21.25 17.42
CA GLY A 32 -24.17 20.15 17.38
C GLY A 32 -25.00 20.10 16.10
N GLY A 33 -24.45 20.55 14.95
CA GLY A 33 -25.06 20.46 13.62
C GLY A 33 -25.26 19.03 13.08
N GLY A 34 -25.91 18.16 13.86
CA GLY A 34 -26.37 16.83 13.46
C GLY A 34 -25.34 15.71 13.52
N PHE A 35 -24.04 16.00 13.62
CA PHE A 35 -22.97 15.01 13.63
C PHE A 35 -22.44 14.73 15.04
N ASN A 36 -23.26 14.15 15.91
CA ASN A 36 -22.78 13.47 17.13
C ASN A 36 -22.91 11.95 16.94
N GLY A 37 -22.16 11.15 17.71
CA GLY A 37 -22.10 9.70 17.53
C GLY A 37 -23.48 9.03 17.59
N GLU A 38 -24.36 9.53 18.47
CA GLU A 38 -25.72 9.03 18.59
C GLU A 38 -26.56 9.33 17.35
N ALA A 39 -26.49 10.55 16.82
CA ALA A 39 -27.19 10.91 15.58
C ALA A 39 -26.71 10.10 14.38
N ILE A 40 -25.40 9.82 14.28
CA ILE A 40 -24.86 8.95 13.22
C ILE A 40 -25.47 7.55 13.34
N ARG A 41 -25.62 7.03 14.56
CA ARG A 41 -26.15 5.69 14.82
C ARG A 41 -27.65 5.58 14.54
N THR A 42 -28.45 6.58 14.90
CA THR A 42 -29.92 6.46 14.94
C THR A 42 -30.65 7.20 13.85
N LYS A 43 -30.15 8.34 13.33
CA LYS A 43 -30.93 9.16 12.40
C LYS A 43 -31.03 8.50 11.01
N PRO A 44 -32.22 8.48 10.37
CA PRO A 44 -32.40 7.98 9.00
C PRO A 44 -31.50 8.69 7.97
N GLU A 45 -31.39 10.01 8.08
CA GLU A 45 -30.57 10.87 7.21
C GLU A 45 -29.08 10.48 7.21
N MET A 46 -28.60 9.86 8.30
CA MET A 46 -27.20 9.45 8.46
C MET A 46 -26.88 8.09 7.83
N VAL A 47 -27.82 7.46 7.11
CA VAL A 47 -27.60 6.16 6.46
C VAL A 47 -26.37 6.15 5.57
N ARG A 48 -26.18 7.19 4.74
CA ARG A 48 -25.02 7.27 3.84
C ARG A 48 -23.69 7.42 4.58
N VAL A 49 -23.71 8.10 5.74
CA VAL A 49 -22.55 8.25 6.60
C VAL A 49 -22.18 6.91 7.22
N ARG A 50 -23.16 6.15 7.72
CA ARG A 50 -22.95 4.80 8.27
C ARG A 50 -22.44 3.82 7.22
N GLU A 51 -23.04 3.82 6.02
CA GLU A 51 -22.61 2.99 4.90
C GLU A 51 -21.13 3.23 4.57
N ASN A 52 -20.76 4.50 4.34
CA ASN A 52 -19.38 4.87 4.04
C ASN A 52 -18.42 4.53 5.19
N ALA A 53 -18.83 4.75 6.44
CA ALA A 53 -18.02 4.44 7.61
C ALA A 53 -17.74 2.93 7.74
N SER A 54 -18.75 2.09 7.50
CA SER A 54 -18.60 0.63 7.53
C SER A 54 -17.62 0.15 6.45
N GLU A 55 -17.82 0.62 5.22
CA GLU A 55 -16.96 0.31 4.08
C GLU A 55 -15.52 0.77 4.26
N PHE A 56 -15.33 2.00 4.74
CA PHE A 56 -14.01 2.55 5.05
C PHE A 56 -13.33 1.78 6.18
N GLY A 57 -14.07 1.39 7.21
CA GLY A 57 -13.59 0.56 8.30
C GLY A 57 -13.02 -0.77 7.80
N ARG A 58 -13.72 -1.46 6.90
CA ARG A 58 -13.21 -2.69 6.26
C ARG A 58 -11.94 -2.43 5.45
N CYS A 59 -11.89 -1.35 4.67
CA CYS A 59 -10.70 -1.02 3.89
C CYS A 59 -9.49 -0.72 4.78
N SER A 60 -9.71 -0.02 5.89
CA SER A 60 -8.69 0.28 6.88
C SER A 60 -8.13 -0.98 7.54
N THR A 61 -9.01 -1.89 7.98
CA THR A 61 -8.59 -3.17 8.57
C THR A 61 -7.86 -4.04 7.55
N THR A 62 -8.37 -4.13 6.32
CA THR A 62 -7.72 -4.87 5.23
C THR A 62 -6.32 -4.32 4.95
N ASN A 63 -6.16 -3.00 4.86
CA ASN A 63 -4.87 -2.34 4.70
C ASN A 63 -3.90 -2.68 5.84
N LYS A 64 -4.37 -2.63 7.09
CA LYS A 64 -3.55 -3.01 8.26
C LYS A 64 -3.05 -4.45 8.11
N VAL A 65 -3.93 -5.41 7.87
CA VAL A 65 -3.54 -6.83 7.83
C VAL A 65 -2.68 -7.15 6.61
N PHE A 66 -2.99 -6.58 5.45
CA PHE A 66 -2.18 -6.71 4.24
C PHE A 66 -0.74 -6.21 4.45
N ARG A 67 -0.56 -5.05 5.08
CA ARG A 67 0.79 -4.53 5.40
C ARG A 67 1.49 -5.34 6.48
N LEU A 68 0.78 -5.89 7.45
CA LEU A 68 1.37 -6.77 8.47
C LEU A 68 1.88 -8.08 7.84
N ALA A 69 1.14 -8.65 6.88
CA ALA A 69 1.59 -9.83 6.15
C ALA A 69 2.86 -9.57 5.32
N LEU A 70 3.13 -8.31 4.96
CA LEU A 70 4.31 -7.88 4.20
C LEU A 70 5.37 -7.17 5.06
N HIS A 71 5.27 -7.24 6.39
CA HIS A 71 6.09 -6.39 7.27
C HIS A 71 7.60 -6.57 7.05
N GLU A 72 8.07 -7.80 6.86
CA GLU A 72 9.49 -8.10 6.60
C GLU A 72 9.97 -7.44 5.31
N LEU A 73 9.15 -7.49 4.26
CA LEU A 73 9.49 -6.92 2.97
C LEU A 73 9.42 -5.39 2.98
N LEU A 74 8.46 -4.83 3.72
CA LEU A 74 8.29 -3.38 3.89
C LEU A 74 9.36 -2.76 4.81
N ALA A 75 10.05 -3.56 5.62
CA ALA A 75 11.07 -3.08 6.54
C ALA A 75 12.19 -2.35 5.79
N GLY A 76 12.59 -1.18 6.30
CA GLY A 76 13.64 -0.36 5.68
C GLY A 76 13.21 0.43 4.44
N LEU A 77 11.95 0.34 3.99
CA LEU A 77 11.44 1.19 2.91
C LEU A 77 11.01 2.57 3.46
N PRO A 78 11.45 3.69 2.86
CA PRO A 78 10.99 5.02 3.25
C PRO A 78 9.55 5.22 2.76
N ASN A 79 8.55 5.02 3.63
CA ASN A 79 7.16 5.01 3.17
C ASN A 79 6.12 5.56 4.16
N THR A 80 6.29 6.82 4.55
CA THR A 80 5.37 7.54 5.44
C THR A 80 3.95 7.68 4.86
N SER A 81 3.79 7.58 3.53
CA SER A 81 2.50 7.73 2.86
C SER A 81 1.81 6.41 2.49
N LEU A 82 2.47 5.25 2.65
CA LEU A 82 1.98 3.94 2.19
C LEU A 82 0.55 3.68 2.65
N TYR A 83 0.30 3.85 3.94
CA TYR A 83 -1.00 3.61 4.54
C TYR A 83 -2.09 4.40 3.83
N ARG A 84 -1.91 5.71 3.63
CA ARG A 84 -2.91 6.58 3.01
C ARG A 84 -3.15 6.21 1.55
N ARG A 85 -2.08 5.92 0.79
CA ARG A 85 -2.19 5.58 -0.64
C ARG A 85 -2.83 4.20 -0.85
N LEU A 86 -2.43 3.20 -0.06
CA LEU A 86 -2.99 1.86 -0.13
C LEU A 86 -4.46 1.85 0.33
N LEU A 87 -4.81 2.67 1.33
CA LEU A 87 -6.19 2.84 1.77
C LEU A 87 -7.06 3.44 0.66
N ARG A 88 -6.53 4.44 -0.06
CA ARG A 88 -7.20 5.02 -1.24
C ARG A 88 -7.40 3.95 -2.31
N CYS A 89 -6.35 3.19 -2.65
CA CYS A 89 -6.42 2.10 -3.62
C CYS A 89 -7.51 1.07 -3.25
N PHE A 90 -7.52 0.56 -2.02
CA PHE A 90 -8.56 -0.37 -1.56
C PHE A 90 -9.96 0.23 -1.52
N THR A 91 -10.10 1.53 -1.24
CA THR A 91 -11.40 2.20 -1.31
C THR A 91 -11.91 2.27 -2.75
N GLN A 92 -11.03 2.60 -3.71
CA GLN A 92 -11.35 2.63 -5.14
C GLN A 92 -11.71 1.24 -5.66
N ILE A 93 -10.95 0.21 -5.28
CA ILE A 93 -11.25 -1.18 -5.65
C ILE A 93 -12.61 -1.59 -5.09
N LYS A 94 -12.88 -1.32 -3.80
CA LYS A 94 -14.18 -1.60 -3.19
C LYS A 94 -15.33 -0.88 -3.91
N ASP A 95 -15.12 0.31 -4.47
CA ASP A 95 -16.16 1.03 -5.22
C ASP A 95 -16.58 0.31 -6.51
N LEU A 96 -15.76 -0.63 -7.00
CA LEU A 96 -16.04 -1.49 -8.16
C LEU A 96 -16.85 -2.75 -7.81
N ASP A 97 -17.17 -2.97 -6.53
CA ASP A 97 -18.09 -4.05 -6.14
C ASP A 97 -19.52 -3.74 -6.62
N THR A 98 -19.95 -4.52 -7.62
CA THR A 98 -21.30 -4.47 -8.21
C THR A 98 -22.25 -5.51 -7.63
N VAL A 99 -21.75 -6.43 -6.79
CA VAL A 99 -22.52 -7.52 -6.19
C VAL A 99 -23.23 -7.07 -4.93
N HIS A 100 -22.54 -6.30 -4.08
CA HIS A 100 -23.07 -5.85 -2.80
C HIS A 100 -23.67 -4.44 -2.87
N SER A 101 -24.73 -4.25 -2.10
CA SER A 101 -25.30 -2.92 -1.87
C SER A 101 -24.31 -1.99 -1.16
N ARG A 102 -24.52 -0.68 -1.34
CA ARG A 102 -23.75 0.35 -0.64
C ARG A 102 -23.85 0.16 0.87
N GLY A 103 -22.74 0.37 1.56
CA GLY A 103 -22.55 0.01 2.96
C GLY A 103 -22.02 -1.40 3.15
N SER A 104 -22.17 -2.29 2.17
CA SER A 104 -21.80 -3.71 2.26
C SER A 104 -20.75 -4.15 1.24
N ARG A 105 -20.24 -3.21 0.43
CA ARG A 105 -19.23 -3.49 -0.58
C ARG A 105 -17.92 -4.06 -0.01
N ARG A 106 -17.28 -4.91 -0.80
CA ARG A 106 -16.13 -5.73 -0.46
C ARG A 106 -14.98 -5.47 -1.45
N ILE A 107 -13.76 -5.44 -0.92
CA ILE A 107 -12.55 -5.31 -1.75
C ILE A 107 -12.41 -6.53 -2.68
N PHE A 108 -12.69 -7.74 -2.17
CA PHE A 108 -12.60 -8.97 -2.95
C PHE A 108 -13.43 -8.91 -4.23
N GLN A 109 -14.70 -8.49 -4.13
CA GLN A 109 -15.57 -8.36 -5.30
C GLN A 109 -15.12 -7.23 -6.25
N GLY A 110 -14.50 -6.17 -5.72
CA GLY A 110 -13.81 -5.21 -6.58
C GLY A 110 -12.66 -5.85 -7.36
N LEU A 111 -11.85 -6.69 -6.71
CA LEU A 111 -10.70 -7.38 -7.32
C LEU A 111 -11.08 -8.49 -8.31
N THR A 112 -12.35 -8.93 -8.37
CA THR A 112 -12.79 -9.85 -9.43
C THR A 112 -13.02 -9.13 -10.76
N THR A 113 -13.15 -7.80 -10.74
CA THR A 113 -13.27 -6.96 -11.94
C THR A 113 -11.91 -6.68 -12.60
N PRO A 114 -11.83 -6.53 -13.94
CA PRO A 114 -10.60 -6.13 -14.62
C PRO A 114 -9.99 -4.83 -14.08
N GLU A 115 -10.82 -3.81 -13.85
CA GLU A 115 -10.41 -2.49 -13.37
C GLU A 115 -9.86 -2.58 -11.94
N GLY A 116 -10.46 -3.41 -11.08
CA GLY A 116 -10.01 -3.59 -9.71
C GLY A 116 -8.65 -4.30 -9.63
N LYS A 117 -8.42 -5.29 -10.49
CA LYS A 117 -7.10 -5.93 -10.62
C LYS A 117 -6.05 -4.95 -11.08
N GLU A 118 -6.37 -4.15 -12.09
CA GLU A 118 -5.47 -3.15 -12.66
C GLU A 118 -5.05 -2.10 -11.62
N LEU A 119 -5.98 -1.63 -10.78
CA LEU A 119 -5.68 -0.68 -9.71
C LEU A 119 -4.60 -1.21 -8.74
N LEU A 120 -4.66 -2.49 -8.36
CA LEU A 120 -3.68 -3.08 -7.46
C LEU A 120 -2.36 -3.41 -8.18
N GLN A 121 -2.42 -3.92 -9.41
CA GLN A 121 -1.24 -4.20 -10.24
C GLN A 121 -0.42 -2.95 -10.54
N LYS A 122 -1.07 -1.81 -10.78
CA LYS A 122 -0.42 -0.51 -11.02
C LYS A 122 -0.08 0.25 -9.74
N PHE A 123 -0.39 -0.28 -8.56
CA PHE A 123 -0.07 0.38 -7.32
C PHE A 123 1.45 0.41 -7.08
N ALA A 124 2.06 1.58 -7.31
CA ALA A 124 3.47 1.78 -6.99
C ALA A 124 3.65 1.80 -5.47
N PHE A 125 4.21 0.76 -4.85
CA PHE A 125 4.45 0.74 -3.40
C PHE A 125 5.48 1.79 -2.99
N THR A 126 6.49 2.02 -3.83
CA THR A 126 7.55 3.02 -3.65
C THR A 126 7.59 3.97 -4.84
N PRO A 127 6.74 5.01 -4.89
CA PRO A 127 6.55 5.83 -6.09
C PRO A 127 7.77 6.66 -6.51
N HIS A 128 8.77 6.83 -5.64
CA HIS A 128 10.03 7.51 -5.96
C HIS A 128 11.18 6.55 -6.29
N GLU A 129 10.97 5.25 -6.08
CA GLU A 129 11.98 4.21 -6.19
C GLU A 129 11.31 2.97 -6.80
N ASP A 130 11.27 2.87 -8.14
CA ASP A 130 10.66 1.74 -8.84
C ASP A 130 11.75 0.70 -9.19
N PRO A 131 11.72 -0.52 -8.62
CA PRO A 131 12.70 -1.57 -8.91
C PRO A 131 12.85 -1.87 -10.39
N LYS A 132 11.73 -1.83 -11.15
CA LYS A 132 11.75 -2.14 -12.58
C LYS A 132 12.37 -1.01 -13.40
N ALA A 133 12.18 0.25 -12.99
CA ALA A 133 12.84 1.39 -13.60
C ALA A 133 14.36 1.36 -13.40
N HIS A 134 14.81 0.87 -12.23
CA HIS A 134 16.24 0.75 -11.91
C HIS A 134 16.91 -0.41 -12.64
N LEU A 135 16.38 -1.64 -12.54
CA LEU A 135 17.00 -2.82 -13.16
C LEU A 135 16.70 -2.97 -14.66
N GLY A 136 15.64 -2.34 -15.15
CA GLY A 136 15.13 -2.55 -16.50
C GLY A 136 14.61 -3.97 -16.74
N GLY A 137 14.57 -4.35 -18.00
CA GLY A 137 14.23 -5.71 -18.43
C GLY A 137 12.73 -6.05 -18.38
N ASN A 138 12.41 -7.28 -18.80
CA ASN A 138 11.05 -7.82 -18.76
C ASN A 138 10.92 -8.81 -17.60
N TRP A 139 9.86 -8.61 -16.81
CA TRP A 139 9.59 -9.35 -15.59
C TRP A 139 8.27 -10.08 -15.78
N THR A 140 8.30 -11.40 -15.82
CA THR A 140 7.11 -12.23 -16.10
C THR A 140 6.99 -13.33 -15.07
N VAL A 141 5.78 -13.52 -14.55
CA VAL A 141 5.49 -14.58 -13.56
C VAL A 141 4.74 -15.71 -14.24
N ASN A 142 5.27 -16.92 -14.17
CA ASN A 142 4.57 -18.14 -14.51
C ASN A 142 4.05 -18.80 -13.23
N TRP A 143 2.76 -18.60 -12.94
CA TRP A 143 2.12 -19.12 -11.74
C TRP A 143 1.94 -20.63 -11.72
N ASN A 144 1.90 -21.27 -12.90
CA ASN A 144 1.77 -22.73 -13.01
C ASN A 144 3.11 -23.43 -12.72
N ALA A 145 4.20 -22.86 -13.23
CA ALA A 145 5.56 -23.35 -12.97
C ALA A 145 6.16 -22.81 -11.66
N ALA A 146 5.49 -21.86 -11.02
CA ALA A 146 5.97 -21.13 -9.84
C ALA A 146 7.36 -20.49 -10.07
N THR A 147 7.51 -19.78 -11.19
CA THR A 147 8.77 -19.12 -11.58
C THR A 147 8.57 -17.65 -11.95
N LEU A 148 9.49 -16.80 -11.48
CA LEU A 148 9.67 -15.42 -11.90
C LEU A 148 10.83 -15.38 -12.90
N SER A 149 10.55 -14.98 -14.13
CA SER A 149 11.58 -14.79 -15.16
C SER A 149 11.89 -13.31 -15.34
N LEU A 150 13.17 -12.97 -15.21
CA LEU A 150 13.70 -11.64 -15.42
C LEU A 150 14.63 -11.69 -16.64
N THR A 151 14.36 -10.92 -17.67
CA THR A 151 15.16 -10.94 -18.90
C THR A 151 15.71 -9.57 -19.23
N SER A 152 16.86 -9.53 -19.91
CA SER A 152 17.56 -8.28 -20.26
C SER A 152 17.90 -7.42 -19.04
N LEU A 153 18.37 -8.07 -17.96
CA LEU A 153 18.82 -7.37 -16.75
C LEU A 153 20.18 -6.71 -17.01
N ASN A 154 20.31 -5.45 -16.59
CA ASN A 154 21.56 -4.73 -16.74
C ASN A 154 21.77 -3.79 -15.53
N THR A 155 22.57 -4.23 -14.57
CA THR A 155 22.90 -3.43 -13.39
C THR A 155 23.95 -2.35 -13.67
N ALA A 156 24.64 -2.38 -14.83
CA ALA A 156 25.60 -1.34 -15.20
C ALA A 156 24.97 0.05 -15.36
N ARG A 157 23.64 0.11 -15.53
CA ARG A 157 22.87 1.36 -15.63
C ARG A 157 22.32 1.84 -14.29
N VAL A 158 22.43 1.04 -13.23
CA VAL A 158 21.94 1.40 -11.90
C VAL A 158 22.97 2.32 -11.25
N PRO A 159 22.58 3.47 -10.68
CA PRO A 159 23.51 4.38 -10.01
C PRO A 159 23.85 3.89 -8.60
N PHE A 160 24.89 3.06 -8.46
CA PHE A 160 25.36 2.56 -7.17
C PHE A 160 25.95 3.68 -6.30
N PRO A 161 25.52 3.83 -5.03
CA PRO A 161 26.19 4.67 -4.05
C PRO A 161 27.65 4.22 -3.82
N PRO A 162 28.56 5.12 -3.37
CA PRO A 162 29.98 4.80 -3.21
C PRO A 162 30.30 3.59 -2.32
N SER A 163 29.44 3.27 -1.35
CA SER A 163 29.60 2.15 -0.43
C SER A 163 28.88 0.87 -0.85
N ALA A 164 28.09 0.90 -1.93
CA ALA A 164 27.31 -0.24 -2.40
C ALA A 164 28.15 -1.09 -3.36
N THR A 165 28.17 -2.40 -3.13
CA THR A 165 28.87 -3.35 -4.02
C THR A 165 27.92 -4.27 -4.77
N HIS A 166 26.72 -4.50 -4.24
CA HIS A 166 25.70 -5.38 -4.82
C HIS A 166 24.31 -4.76 -4.74
N LEU A 167 23.41 -5.29 -5.56
CA LEU A 167 21.98 -5.22 -5.36
C LEU A 167 21.48 -6.52 -4.77
N THR A 168 20.69 -6.43 -3.73
CA THR A 168 19.94 -7.56 -3.16
C THR A 168 18.52 -7.52 -3.70
N LEU A 169 18.13 -8.57 -4.40
CA LEU A 169 16.76 -8.83 -4.83
C LEU A 169 16.12 -9.78 -3.82
N THR A 170 15.15 -9.28 -3.06
CA THR A 170 14.32 -10.08 -2.14
C THR A 170 12.94 -10.22 -2.73
N TYR A 171 12.39 -11.43 -2.78
CA TYR A 171 11.10 -11.68 -3.40
C TYR A 171 10.33 -12.76 -2.65
N GLY A 172 9.02 -12.83 -2.92
CA GLY A 172 8.15 -13.79 -2.28
C GLY A 172 6.70 -13.67 -2.74
N VAL A 173 5.89 -14.66 -2.38
CA VAL A 173 4.46 -14.69 -2.71
C VAL A 173 3.64 -14.50 -1.45
N LEU A 174 2.74 -13.52 -1.48
CA LEU A 174 1.66 -13.36 -0.53
C LEU A 174 0.40 -14.03 -1.10
N VAL A 175 -0.16 -14.98 -0.36
CA VAL A 175 -1.55 -15.43 -0.54
C VAL A 175 -2.40 -14.69 0.48
N PHE A 176 -3.31 -13.84 0.00
CA PHE A 176 -4.14 -13.00 0.84
C PHE A 176 -5.63 -13.28 0.62
N ASP A 177 -6.29 -13.72 1.69
CA ASP A 177 -7.74 -13.86 1.73
C ASP A 177 -8.37 -12.54 2.21
N TYR A 178 -9.01 -11.83 1.27
CA TYR A 178 -9.65 -10.54 1.52
C TYR A 178 -10.97 -10.64 2.29
N GLU A 179 -11.54 -11.83 2.41
CA GLU A 179 -12.78 -12.06 3.16
C GLU A 179 -12.49 -12.41 4.62
N THR A 180 -11.54 -13.33 4.86
CA THR A 180 -11.14 -13.73 6.22
C THR A 180 -10.04 -12.84 6.82
N LEU A 181 -9.42 -11.97 6.00
CA LEU A 181 -8.30 -11.12 6.37
C LEU A 181 -7.10 -11.93 6.87
N THR A 182 -6.78 -13.01 6.17
CA THR A 182 -5.62 -13.85 6.46
C THR A 182 -4.57 -13.68 5.37
N GLY A 183 -3.34 -13.36 5.75
CA GLY A 183 -2.21 -13.26 4.83
C GLY A 183 -1.14 -14.29 5.15
N ARG A 184 -0.65 -15.01 4.13
CA ARG A 184 0.45 -15.98 4.22
C ARG A 184 1.52 -15.57 3.24
N PHE A 185 2.69 -15.19 3.74
CA PHE A 185 3.81 -14.76 2.93
C PHE A 185 4.90 -15.82 2.97
N ALA A 186 5.32 -16.31 1.80
CA ALA A 186 6.53 -17.11 1.65
C ALA A 186 7.61 -16.27 0.96
N MET A 187 8.68 -16.01 1.70
CA MET A 187 9.84 -15.27 1.21
C MET A 187 10.92 -16.24 0.75
N GLU A 188 11.49 -15.97 -0.41
CA GLU A 188 12.58 -16.77 -0.97
C GLU A 188 13.95 -16.26 -0.55
N PRO A 189 15.00 -17.09 -0.62
CA PRO A 189 16.36 -16.65 -0.41
C PRO A 189 16.71 -15.45 -1.31
N PRO A 190 17.37 -14.41 -0.77
CA PRO A 190 17.71 -13.23 -1.55
C PRO A 190 18.74 -13.56 -2.63
N VAL A 191 18.62 -12.88 -3.77
CA VAL A 191 19.56 -13.00 -4.89
C VAL A 191 20.47 -11.78 -4.90
N LEU A 192 21.78 -11.99 -4.99
CA LEU A 192 22.78 -10.93 -5.08
C LEU A 192 23.13 -10.69 -6.55
N LEU A 193 23.02 -9.45 -6.99
CA LEU A 193 23.41 -9.00 -8.31
C LEU A 193 24.59 -8.04 -8.17
N GLU A 194 25.73 -8.41 -8.72
CA GLU A 194 26.94 -7.57 -8.68
C GLU A 194 26.77 -6.29 -9.50
N GLN A 195 27.57 -5.28 -9.19
CA GLN A 195 27.68 -4.10 -10.03
C GLN A 195 28.24 -4.48 -11.41
N GLY A 196 27.59 -4.01 -12.49
CA GLY A 196 28.00 -4.35 -13.85
C GLY A 196 27.51 -5.71 -14.35
N PHE A 197 26.70 -6.41 -13.55
CA PHE A 197 26.00 -7.63 -13.94
C PHE A 197 25.11 -7.41 -15.17
N VAL A 198 25.36 -8.21 -16.20
CA VAL A 198 24.56 -8.25 -17.43
C VAL A 198 24.19 -9.70 -17.67
N GLU A 199 22.90 -10.00 -17.64
CA GLU A 199 22.41 -11.35 -17.91
C GLU A 199 21.20 -11.30 -18.84
N THR A 200 21.17 -12.23 -19.79
CA THR A 200 20.10 -12.31 -20.78
C THR A 200 18.80 -12.78 -20.13
N ALA A 201 18.88 -13.71 -19.18
CA ALA A 201 17.73 -14.24 -18.45
C ALA A 201 18.14 -14.83 -17.10
N LEU A 202 17.37 -14.50 -16.06
CA LEU A 202 17.44 -15.07 -14.71
C LEU A 202 16.07 -15.72 -14.41
N SER A 203 16.08 -16.97 -13.96
CA SER A 203 14.87 -17.72 -13.58
C SER A 203 14.86 -17.99 -12.10
N LEU A 204 13.89 -17.41 -11.39
CA LEU A 204 13.77 -17.44 -9.94
C LEU A 204 12.55 -18.27 -9.53
N PRO A 205 12.73 -19.51 -9.03
CA PRO A 205 11.62 -20.30 -8.52
C PRO A 205 11.09 -19.71 -7.21
N PHE A 206 9.81 -19.90 -6.93
CA PHE A 206 9.22 -19.51 -5.64
C PHE A 206 8.25 -20.57 -5.12
N SER A 207 8.07 -20.56 -3.81
CA SER A 207 7.08 -21.36 -3.12
C SER A 207 5.72 -20.64 -3.11
N LEU A 208 4.65 -21.44 -3.23
CA LEU A 208 3.27 -20.96 -3.14
C LEU A 208 2.71 -21.33 -1.77
N PRO A 209 2.40 -20.36 -0.89
CA PRO A 209 1.72 -20.65 0.36
C PRO A 209 0.40 -21.39 0.14
N GLU A 210 0.13 -22.41 0.95
CA GLU A 210 -1.15 -23.11 0.93
C GLU A 210 -2.27 -22.27 1.55
N GLY A 211 -3.44 -22.26 0.91
CA GLY A 211 -4.67 -21.67 1.43
C GLY A 211 -5.48 -20.92 0.38
N PRO A 212 -6.70 -20.49 0.74
CA PRO A 212 -7.51 -19.62 -0.10
C PRO A 212 -6.91 -18.22 -0.15
N GLY A 213 -7.18 -17.50 -1.23
CA GLY A 213 -6.80 -16.10 -1.37
C GLY A 213 -6.26 -15.76 -2.75
N MET A 214 -6.07 -14.47 -2.99
CA MET A 214 -5.41 -13.97 -4.19
C MET A 214 -3.90 -14.01 -4.00
N LYS A 215 -3.18 -14.24 -5.11
CA LYS A 215 -1.73 -14.38 -5.12
C LYS A 215 -1.09 -13.08 -5.57
N HIS A 216 -0.13 -12.60 -4.79
CA HIS A 216 0.62 -11.38 -5.06
C HIS A 216 2.10 -11.70 -4.94
N LEU A 217 2.83 -11.69 -6.05
CA LEU A 217 4.28 -11.82 -6.01
C LEU A 217 4.86 -10.44 -5.77
N PHE A 218 5.77 -10.32 -4.82
CA PHE A 218 6.45 -9.08 -4.51
C PHE A 218 7.94 -9.21 -4.78
N VAL A 219 8.54 -8.14 -5.29
CA VAL A 219 9.99 -8.03 -5.47
C VAL A 219 10.45 -6.71 -4.89
N LYS A 220 11.40 -6.80 -3.98
CA LYS A 220 12.10 -5.69 -3.35
C LYS A 220 13.54 -5.65 -3.84
N LEU A 221 14.04 -4.46 -4.09
CA LEU A 221 15.41 -4.23 -4.48
C LEU A 221 16.09 -3.29 -3.48
N GLN A 222 17.29 -3.64 -3.03
CA GLN A 222 18.07 -2.83 -2.08
C GLN A 222 19.55 -2.86 -2.42
N TYR A 223 20.27 -1.79 -2.13
CA TYR A 223 21.73 -1.84 -2.16
C TYR A 223 22.26 -2.62 -0.96
N GLY A 224 23.30 -3.41 -1.20
CA GLY A 224 24.06 -4.15 -0.20
C GLY A 224 25.54 -3.79 -0.24
N GLN A 225 26.20 -3.92 0.90
CA GLN A 225 27.66 -3.78 1.04
C GLN A 225 28.25 -5.08 1.56
N SER A 226 29.27 -5.57 0.85
CA SER A 226 30.06 -6.72 1.30
C SER A 226 31.00 -6.29 2.43
N HIS A 227 30.96 -7.01 3.54
CA HIS A 227 31.91 -6.93 4.64
C HIS A 227 32.58 -8.30 4.78
N GLY A 228 33.68 -8.52 4.06
CA GLY A 228 34.30 -9.84 3.95
C GLY A 228 33.38 -10.82 3.22
N HIS A 229 32.97 -11.91 3.87
CA HIS A 229 32.08 -12.95 3.33
C HIS A 229 30.58 -12.67 3.55
N GLU A 230 30.21 -11.64 4.31
CA GLU A 230 28.81 -11.29 4.55
C GLU A 230 28.39 -10.07 3.72
N VAL A 231 27.17 -10.10 3.20
CA VAL A 231 26.55 -8.95 2.53
C VAL A 231 25.45 -8.40 3.41
N LEU A 232 25.59 -7.14 3.83
CA LEU A 232 24.62 -6.46 4.68
C LEU A 232 23.83 -5.42 3.89
N PRO A 233 22.52 -5.27 4.15
CA PRO A 233 21.73 -4.20 3.55
C PRO A 233 22.22 -2.84 4.05
N LEU A 234 22.34 -1.87 3.14
CA LEU A 234 22.73 -0.51 3.51
C LEU A 234 21.60 0.18 4.28
N LYS A 235 21.89 0.55 5.54
CA LYS A 235 20.91 1.08 6.51
C LYS A 235 20.41 2.50 6.21
N GLU A 236 21.17 3.30 5.48
CA GLU A 236 20.83 4.69 5.16
C GLU A 236 20.23 4.81 3.75
N LYS A 237 18.91 5.02 3.65
CA LYS A 237 18.18 5.42 2.42
C LYS A 237 18.56 4.67 1.11
N GLN A 238 18.51 3.34 1.10
CA GLN A 238 19.06 2.60 -0.05
C GLN A 238 18.22 1.39 -0.51
N ALA A 239 16.91 1.43 -0.27
CA ALA A 239 16.00 0.51 -0.96
C ALA A 239 15.52 1.14 -2.28
N LEU A 240 15.79 0.47 -3.39
CA LEU A 240 15.33 0.82 -4.74
C LEU A 240 13.86 0.46 -4.97
N GLY A 241 13.21 -0.10 -3.97
CA GLY A 241 11.75 -0.09 -3.85
C GLY A 241 11.12 -1.46 -3.72
N LEU A 242 9.80 -1.49 -3.93
CA LEU A 242 8.96 -2.67 -3.90
C LEU A 242 7.96 -2.60 -5.07
N ILE A 243 7.87 -3.69 -5.84
CA ILE A 243 6.86 -3.87 -6.88
C ILE A 243 6.04 -5.13 -6.60
N ALA A 244 4.76 -5.09 -6.94
CA ALA A 244 3.88 -6.25 -6.93
C ALA A 244 3.60 -6.71 -8.36
N LEU A 245 3.77 -8.00 -8.63
CA LEU A 245 3.37 -8.68 -9.85
C LEU A 245 2.18 -9.57 -9.49
N THR A 246 0.98 -9.07 -9.78
CA THR A 246 -0.29 -9.65 -9.31
C THR A 246 -1.03 -10.41 -10.41
N HIS A 247 -1.72 -11.49 -10.03
CA HIS A 247 -2.57 -12.29 -10.92
C HIS A 247 -4.07 -12.03 -10.66
#